data_AF-A0A0A2W5I9-F1
#
_entry.id   AF-A0A0A2W5I9-F1
#
_cell.length_a   1.000
_cell.length_b   1.000
_cell.length_c   1.000
_cell.angle_alpha   90.00
_cell.angle_beta   90.00
_cell.angle_gamma   90.00
#
_symmetry.space_group_name_H-M   'P 1'
#
loop_
_entity.id
_entity.type
_entity.pdbx_description
1 polymer ?
#
loop_
_entity_poly.entity_id
_entity_poly.type
_entity_poly.pdbx_seq_one_letter_code
_entity_poly.pdbx_strand_id
1 'polypeptide(L)'
;MTCAELLESLLEPEIEDADEGSIIPPPPFSLSHTPLPSSDLGFVDPRARTVEARVGGVDYTIHQSPGVLSSDRAGGTTGAVLWKISPVFADWLASPTNFLFSTSLLDRASTILELGCGISPLNALALAPRVATHLLTDQAYVQRLVQLNIDTNSTAAAAAAVTVASTPRSASRRKSKLTSPQQPPHNAARVSFETLDWETDQLPPRRSYDAVLAPASRRVGGGSGGGGGRRRGDGDERGQEAAAELVHCRAAAA
;
A
#
# COMPACT_ATOMS: atom_id res chain seq x y z
N MET A 1 25.57 -7.55 11.45
CA MET A 1 24.88 -6.73 10.45
C MET A 1 23.48 -6.50 10.97
N THR A 2 23.13 -5.27 11.31
CA THR A 2 21.80 -4.91 11.80
C THR A 2 20.82 -4.78 10.62
N CYS A 3 19.51 -4.77 10.88
CA CYS A 3 18.50 -4.55 9.82
C CYS A 3 18.69 -3.22 9.09
N ALA A 4 19.08 -2.18 9.84
CA ALA A 4 19.38 -0.86 9.30
C ALA A 4 20.57 -0.92 8.34
N GLU A 5 21.69 -1.55 8.75
CA GLU A 5 22.86 -1.73 7.88
C GLU A 5 22.54 -2.53 6.61
N LEU A 6 21.65 -3.53 6.71
CA LEU A 6 21.22 -4.33 5.56
C LEU A 6 20.31 -3.55 4.62
N LEU A 7 19.39 -2.74 5.17
CA LEU A 7 18.54 -1.83 4.38
C LEU A 7 19.37 -0.76 3.69
N GLU A 8 20.28 -0.09 4.39
CA GLU A 8 21.21 0.91 3.81
C GLU A 8 22.11 0.31 2.73
N SER A 9 22.46 -0.99 2.85
CA SER A 9 23.27 -1.65 1.82
C SER A 9 22.48 -2.03 0.55
N LEU A 10 21.16 -2.15 0.67
CA LEU A 10 20.26 -2.61 -0.40
C LEU A 10 19.46 -1.48 -1.04
N LEU A 11 19.21 -0.41 -0.30
CA LEU A 11 18.52 0.79 -0.75
C LEU A 11 19.54 1.87 -1.09
N GLU A 12 19.15 2.79 -1.97
CA GLU A 12 19.91 4.03 -2.17
C GLU A 12 19.92 4.85 -0.86
N PRO A 13 20.86 5.81 -0.69
CA PRO A 13 20.88 6.69 0.46
C PRO A 13 19.49 7.29 0.71
N GLU A 14 19.15 7.48 1.99
CA GLU A 14 17.90 8.14 2.38
C GLU A 14 17.72 9.43 1.58
N ILE A 15 16.57 9.56 0.93
CA ILE A 15 16.22 10.78 0.22
C ILE A 15 15.89 11.81 1.31
N GLU A 16 16.84 12.69 1.62
CA GLU A 16 16.56 13.89 2.42
C GLU A 16 15.42 14.65 1.74
N ASP A 17 14.42 15.05 2.53
CA ASP A 17 13.20 15.73 2.08
C ASP A 17 13.47 16.62 0.86
N ALA A 18 12.74 16.38 -0.23
CA ALA A 18 12.90 17.11 -1.48
C ALA A 18 12.47 18.58 -1.29
N ASP A 19 13.37 19.40 -0.75
CA ASP A 19 13.25 20.85 -0.77
C ASP A 19 13.26 21.29 -2.25
N GLU A 20 12.31 22.16 -2.63
CA GLU A 20 11.96 22.60 -3.99
C GLU A 20 13.11 23.19 -4.87
N GLY A 21 14.39 23.11 -4.45
CA GLY A 21 15.51 23.78 -5.09
C GLY A 21 16.74 22.93 -5.44
N SER A 22 16.82 21.64 -5.10
CA SER A 22 18.04 20.85 -5.31
C SER A 22 17.88 19.75 -6.36
N ILE A 23 17.58 20.13 -7.61
CA ILE A 23 17.81 19.26 -8.76
C ILE A 23 19.32 19.28 -9.04
N ILE A 24 20.09 18.53 -8.25
CA ILE A 24 21.43 18.10 -8.63
C ILE A 24 21.23 16.84 -9.50
N PRO A 25 21.70 16.82 -10.77
CA PRO A 25 21.46 15.69 -11.65
C PRO A 25 22.22 14.44 -11.17
N PRO A 26 21.56 13.26 -11.06
CA PRO A 26 22.25 12.01 -10.76
C PRO A 26 23.07 11.48 -11.95
N PRO A 27 24.10 10.63 -11.69
CA PRO A 27 24.93 9.97 -12.70
C PRO A 27 24.15 8.90 -13.51
N PRO A 28 24.72 8.32 -14.58
CA PRO A 28 23.97 7.85 -15.74
C PRO A 28 23.42 6.43 -15.54
N PHE A 29 22.30 6.30 -14.83
CA PHE A 29 21.30 5.26 -15.07
C PHE A 29 19.94 5.94 -15.15
N SER A 30 19.70 6.54 -16.32
CA SER A 30 18.54 7.37 -16.64
C SER A 30 17.27 6.52 -16.73
N LEU A 31 16.57 6.34 -15.62
CA LEU A 31 15.11 6.19 -15.65
C LEU A 31 14.55 7.58 -15.95
N SER A 32 14.03 7.75 -17.17
CA SER A 32 13.46 9.00 -17.66
C SER A 32 12.31 9.47 -16.78
N HIS A 33 12.57 10.39 -15.85
CA HIS A 33 11.52 11.20 -15.24
C HIS A 33 11.03 12.19 -16.28
N THR A 34 9.91 11.85 -16.91
CA THR A 34 9.09 12.86 -17.58
C THR A 34 8.49 13.72 -16.46
N PRO A 35 8.60 15.06 -16.48
CA PRO A 35 7.90 15.88 -15.50
C PRO A 35 6.43 15.51 -15.54
N LEU A 36 5.89 15.04 -14.41
CA LEU A 36 4.50 14.64 -14.31
C LEU A 36 3.66 15.85 -14.71
N PRO A 37 2.75 15.73 -15.70
CA PRO A 37 1.82 16.81 -15.98
C PRO A 37 1.06 17.08 -14.68
N SER A 38 1.21 18.30 -14.16
CA SER A 38 0.74 18.78 -12.85
C SER A 38 -0.79 18.89 -12.74
N SER A 39 -1.53 17.98 -13.36
CA SER A 39 -2.99 17.98 -13.46
C SER A 39 -3.64 16.63 -13.20
N ASP A 40 -2.84 15.58 -12.94
CA ASP A 40 -3.35 14.29 -12.51
C ASP A 40 -2.85 14.04 -11.08
N LEU A 41 -3.77 14.13 -10.12
CA LEU A 41 -3.56 13.77 -8.70
C LEU A 41 -3.03 12.35 -8.51
N GLY A 42 -2.90 11.57 -9.59
CA GLY A 42 -2.28 10.25 -9.58
C GLY A 42 -3.30 9.16 -9.34
N PHE A 43 -4.57 9.35 -9.75
CA PHE A 43 -5.64 8.35 -9.61
C PHE A 43 -5.78 7.50 -10.87
N VAL A 44 -6.10 6.22 -10.73
CA VAL A 44 -6.29 5.33 -11.89
C VAL A 44 -7.51 5.75 -12.72
N ASP A 45 -8.67 5.85 -12.06
CA ASP A 45 -9.88 6.48 -12.60
C ASP A 45 -10.71 7.02 -11.42
N PRO A 46 -10.71 8.33 -11.15
CA PRO A 46 -11.39 8.91 -10.00
C PRO A 46 -12.91 9.03 -10.19
N ARG A 47 -13.44 8.77 -11.39
CA ARG A 47 -14.88 8.86 -11.69
C ARG A 47 -15.55 7.49 -11.66
N ALA A 48 -14.80 6.42 -11.85
CA ALA A 48 -15.32 5.07 -11.79
C ALA A 48 -15.70 4.67 -10.35
N ARG A 49 -16.80 3.92 -10.22
CA ARG A 49 -17.17 3.28 -8.93
C ARG A 49 -16.40 2.00 -8.66
N THR A 50 -15.80 1.44 -9.70
CA THR A 50 -15.02 0.20 -9.66
C THR A 50 -13.88 0.29 -10.67
N VAL A 51 -12.70 -0.16 -10.29
CA VAL A 51 -11.52 -0.25 -11.16
C VAL A 51 -10.88 -1.61 -11.01
N GLU A 52 -10.39 -2.16 -12.11
CA GLU A 52 -9.58 -3.38 -12.11
C GLU A 52 -8.10 -3.04 -11.95
N ALA A 53 -7.41 -3.75 -11.06
CA ALA A 53 -5.98 -3.62 -10.83
C ALA A 53 -5.33 -5.00 -10.90
N ARG A 54 -4.21 -5.10 -11.60
CA ARG A 54 -3.45 -6.35 -11.69
C ARG A 54 -2.20 -6.26 -10.83
N VAL A 55 -2.01 -7.24 -9.94
CA VAL A 55 -0.90 -7.31 -8.98
C VAL A 55 -0.43 -8.75 -8.87
N GLY A 56 0.87 -9.00 -9.05
CA GLY A 56 1.46 -10.34 -8.95
C GLY A 56 0.86 -11.33 -9.94
N GLY A 57 0.36 -10.84 -11.08
CA GLY A 57 -0.33 -11.66 -12.08
C GLY A 57 -1.82 -11.94 -11.78
N VAL A 58 -2.35 -11.45 -10.66
CA VAL A 58 -3.74 -11.62 -10.20
C VAL A 58 -4.54 -10.35 -10.47
N ASP A 59 -5.76 -10.50 -10.98
CA ASP A 59 -6.68 -9.38 -11.21
C ASP A 59 -7.56 -9.16 -9.97
N TYR A 60 -7.67 -7.91 -9.55
CA TYR A 60 -8.42 -7.45 -8.39
C TYR A 60 -9.42 -6.38 -8.77
N THR A 61 -10.62 -6.49 -8.22
CA THR A 61 -11.70 -5.52 -8.42
C THR A 61 -11.78 -4.58 -7.22
N ILE A 62 -11.55 -3.28 -7.44
CA ILE A 62 -11.48 -2.26 -6.39
C ILE A 62 -12.68 -1.31 -6.49
N HIS A 63 -13.54 -1.33 -5.48
CA HIS A 63 -14.66 -0.41 -5.31
C HIS A 63 -14.21 0.91 -4.71
N GLN A 64 -14.70 2.01 -5.28
CA GLN A 64 -14.32 3.39 -4.94
C GLN A 64 -15.54 4.25 -4.61
N SER A 65 -15.32 5.44 -4.06
CA SER A 65 -16.36 6.46 -3.88
C SER A 65 -15.95 7.82 -4.44
N PRO A 66 -16.20 8.06 -5.74
CA PRO A 66 -16.01 9.37 -6.38
C PRO A 66 -16.78 10.50 -5.67
N GLY A 67 -17.95 10.18 -5.09
CA GLY A 67 -18.76 11.13 -4.34
C GLY A 67 -18.11 11.58 -3.03
N VAL A 68 -17.30 10.74 -2.40
CA VAL A 68 -16.53 11.12 -1.20
C VAL A 68 -15.31 11.95 -1.59
N LEU A 69 -14.64 11.61 -2.69
CA LEU A 69 -13.54 12.43 -3.23
C LEU A 69 -13.98 13.88 -3.48
N SER A 70 -15.19 14.06 -4.03
CA SER A 70 -15.78 15.38 -4.35
C SER A 70 -16.51 16.06 -3.17
N SER A 71 -16.43 15.51 -1.96
CA SER A 71 -17.14 16.06 -0.79
C SER A 71 -16.33 17.13 -0.06
N ASP A 72 -17.02 18.11 0.54
CA ASP A 72 -16.43 19.17 1.38
C ASP A 72 -16.09 18.69 2.80
N ARG A 73 -15.74 17.40 2.97
CA ARG A 73 -15.43 16.83 4.27
C ARG A 73 -14.16 17.49 4.84
N ALA A 74 -14.17 17.81 6.13
CA ALA A 74 -12.96 18.19 6.85
C ALA A 74 -12.05 16.95 6.97
N GLY A 75 -10.89 16.98 6.30
CA GLY A 75 -9.93 15.87 6.20
C GLY A 75 -9.57 15.54 4.75
N GLY A 76 -8.49 14.79 4.52
CA GLY A 76 -8.13 14.31 3.19
C GLY A 76 -9.09 13.23 2.69
N THR A 77 -9.81 13.47 1.60
CA THR A 77 -10.76 12.51 0.99
C THR A 77 -10.16 11.68 -0.14
N THR A 78 -8.88 11.86 -0.42
CA THR A 78 -8.19 11.24 -1.56
C THR A 78 -7.98 9.73 -1.39
N GLY A 79 -8.13 9.20 -0.16
CA GLY A 79 -8.19 7.77 0.10
C GLY A 79 -9.47 7.09 -0.42
N ALA A 80 -10.47 7.84 -0.91
CA ALA A 80 -11.73 7.30 -1.44
C ALA A 80 -11.63 6.68 -2.85
N VAL A 81 -10.49 6.86 -3.52
CA VAL A 81 -10.23 6.40 -4.90
C VAL A 81 -8.87 5.71 -4.99
N LEU A 82 -8.68 4.89 -6.03
CA LEU A 82 -7.44 4.13 -6.21
C LEU A 82 -6.33 5.01 -6.81
N TRP A 83 -5.20 5.09 -6.11
CA TRP A 83 -4.00 5.74 -6.59
C TRP A 83 -3.21 4.85 -7.55
N LYS A 84 -2.61 5.43 -8.57
CA LYS A 84 -1.76 4.76 -9.57
C LYS A 84 -0.54 4.09 -8.93
N ILE A 85 -0.04 4.63 -7.82
CA ILE A 85 1.11 4.05 -7.12
C ILE A 85 0.75 2.74 -6.41
N SER A 86 -0.49 2.57 -5.93
CA SER A 86 -0.86 1.42 -5.11
C SER A 86 -0.71 0.08 -5.85
N PRO A 87 -1.19 -0.08 -7.10
CA PRO A 87 -0.93 -1.31 -7.87
C PRO A 87 0.55 -1.54 -8.17
N VAL A 88 1.32 -0.47 -8.46
CA VAL A 88 2.75 -0.58 -8.77
C VAL A 88 3.54 -1.06 -7.55
N PHE A 89 3.26 -0.48 -6.38
CA PHE A 89 3.91 -0.87 -5.13
C PHE A 89 3.50 -2.29 -4.69
N ALA A 90 2.21 -2.62 -4.81
CA ALA A 90 1.72 -3.96 -4.51
C ALA A 90 2.33 -5.02 -5.44
N ASP A 91 2.53 -4.71 -6.72
CA ASP A 91 3.19 -5.61 -7.68
C ASP A 91 4.67 -5.84 -7.31
N TRP A 92 5.36 -4.78 -6.91
CA TRP A 92 6.73 -4.88 -6.38
C TRP A 92 6.79 -5.75 -5.10
N LEU A 93 5.84 -5.61 -4.17
CA LEU A 93 5.72 -6.45 -2.97
C LEU A 93 5.44 -7.92 -3.32
N ALA A 94 4.62 -8.16 -4.34
CA ALA A 94 4.29 -9.51 -4.83
C ALA A 94 5.46 -10.19 -5.55
N SER A 95 6.49 -9.45 -5.96
CA SER A 95 7.61 -9.99 -6.72
C SER A 95 8.30 -11.15 -5.98
N PRO A 96 8.56 -12.29 -6.65
CA PRO A 96 9.25 -13.42 -6.05
C PRO A 96 10.71 -13.10 -5.70
N THR A 97 11.29 -12.07 -6.33
CA THR A 97 12.66 -11.60 -6.06
C THR A 97 12.72 -10.43 -5.08
N ASN A 98 11.59 -10.04 -4.47
CA ASN A 98 11.57 -8.95 -3.50
C ASN A 98 12.54 -9.24 -2.35
N PHE A 99 13.48 -8.30 -2.12
CA PHE A 99 14.58 -8.50 -1.20
C PHE A 99 14.12 -8.67 0.25
N LEU A 100 12.98 -8.07 0.64
CA LEU A 100 12.43 -8.19 1.99
C LEU A 100 12.24 -9.65 2.41
N PHE A 101 11.97 -10.53 1.45
CA PHE A 101 11.78 -11.96 1.71
C PHE A 101 12.99 -12.80 1.34
N SER A 102 13.75 -12.43 0.29
CA SER A 102 14.96 -13.19 -0.08
C SER A 102 16.08 -13.06 0.97
N THR A 103 16.08 -11.96 1.73
CA THR A 103 16.99 -11.75 2.87
C THR A 103 16.39 -12.15 4.22
N SER A 104 15.14 -12.67 4.24
CA SER A 104 14.40 -13.01 5.46
C SER A 104 14.19 -11.83 6.44
N LEU A 105 14.16 -10.59 5.93
CA LEU A 105 13.73 -9.44 6.74
C LEU A 105 12.25 -9.58 7.14
N LEU A 106 11.43 -10.05 6.20
CA LEU A 106 10.04 -10.44 6.39
C LEU A 106 9.86 -11.92 6.06
N ASP A 107 8.97 -12.57 6.79
CA ASP A 107 8.63 -13.98 6.63
C ASP A 107 7.17 -14.25 7.03
N ARG A 108 6.79 -15.54 7.07
CA ARG A 108 5.42 -15.95 7.40
C ARG A 108 5.02 -15.68 8.85
N ALA A 109 5.94 -15.30 9.73
CA ALA A 109 5.65 -14.88 11.10
C ALA A 109 5.44 -13.36 11.19
N SER A 110 5.81 -12.59 10.17
CA SER A 110 5.79 -11.13 10.20
C SER A 110 4.38 -10.53 10.33
N THR A 111 4.31 -9.44 11.09
CA THR A 111 3.13 -8.60 11.31
C THR A 111 3.36 -7.23 10.68
N ILE A 112 2.54 -6.88 9.69
CA ILE A 112 2.66 -5.65 8.91
C ILE A 112 1.58 -4.65 9.33
N LEU A 113 1.97 -3.38 9.47
CA LEU A 113 1.06 -2.24 9.59
C LEU A 113 1.09 -1.42 8.31
N GLU A 114 -0.07 -0.97 7.84
CA GLU A 114 -0.17 -0.03 6.73
C GLU A 114 -0.91 1.22 7.15
N LEU A 115 -0.25 2.37 7.02
CA LEU A 115 -0.76 3.70 7.32
C LEU A 115 -1.30 4.35 6.05
N GLY A 116 -2.54 4.84 6.09
CA GLY A 116 -3.15 5.51 4.96
C GLY A 116 -3.47 4.54 3.81
N CYS A 117 -4.08 3.39 4.11
CA CYS A 117 -4.38 2.37 3.09
C CYS A 117 -5.44 2.81 2.07
N GLY A 118 -6.18 3.89 2.36
CA GLY A 118 -7.36 4.32 1.62
C GLY A 118 -8.38 3.19 1.50
N ILE A 119 -9.02 3.11 0.34
CA ILE A 119 -9.94 2.00 0.00
C ILE A 119 -9.22 0.74 -0.51
N SER A 120 -7.90 0.75 -0.68
CA SER A 120 -7.17 -0.25 -1.47
C SER A 120 -6.41 -1.25 -0.59
N PRO A 121 -6.86 -2.51 -0.46
CA PRO A 121 -6.13 -3.55 0.27
C PRO A 121 -5.04 -4.23 -0.57
N LEU A 122 -4.62 -3.67 -1.71
CA LEU A 122 -3.74 -4.34 -2.68
C LEU A 122 -2.40 -4.79 -2.08
N ASN A 123 -1.77 -3.96 -1.24
CA ASN A 123 -0.51 -4.31 -0.57
C ASN A 123 -0.71 -5.50 0.39
N ALA A 124 -1.79 -5.47 1.18
CA ALA A 124 -2.14 -6.56 2.07
C ALA A 124 -2.42 -7.86 1.33
N LEU A 125 -3.13 -7.81 0.19
CA LEU A 125 -3.43 -8.98 -0.62
C LEU A 125 -2.18 -9.54 -1.31
N ALA A 126 -1.27 -8.67 -1.76
CA ALA A 126 0.03 -9.07 -2.32
C ALA A 126 0.92 -9.79 -1.29
N LEU A 127 0.91 -9.30 -0.05
CA LEU A 127 1.71 -9.86 1.04
C LEU A 127 1.05 -11.05 1.74
N ALA A 128 -0.27 -11.23 1.60
CA ALA A 128 -1.03 -12.23 2.34
C ALA A 128 -0.45 -13.66 2.29
N PRO A 129 0.11 -14.17 1.18
CA PRO A 129 0.69 -15.52 1.16
C PRO A 129 2.04 -15.65 1.90
N ARG A 130 2.64 -14.52 2.31
CA ARG A 130 4.05 -14.42 2.73
C ARG A 130 4.23 -13.91 4.15
N VAL A 131 3.18 -13.39 4.81
CA VAL A 131 3.22 -12.84 6.17
C VAL A 131 2.12 -13.43 7.06
N ALA A 132 2.20 -13.25 8.39
CA ALA A 132 1.19 -13.76 9.33
C ALA A 132 -0.05 -12.87 9.35
N THR A 133 0.16 -11.55 9.48
CA THR A 133 -0.93 -10.58 9.64
C THR A 133 -0.60 -9.27 8.95
N HIS A 134 -1.65 -8.61 8.43
CA HIS A 134 -1.56 -7.29 7.83
C HIS A 134 -2.70 -6.43 8.35
N LEU A 135 -2.35 -5.36 9.07
CA LEU A 135 -3.28 -4.40 9.62
C LEU A 135 -3.31 -3.15 8.74
N LEU A 136 -4.43 -2.97 8.04
CA LEU A 136 -4.74 -1.79 7.26
C LEU A 136 -5.28 -0.70 8.19
N THR A 137 -4.80 0.53 8.06
CA THR A 137 -5.28 1.65 8.85
C THR A 137 -5.50 2.91 8.02
N ASP A 138 -6.58 3.61 8.34
CA ASP A 138 -6.94 4.90 7.76
C ASP A 138 -8.10 5.52 8.57
N GLN A 139 -8.54 6.69 8.18
CA GLN A 139 -9.69 7.38 8.72
C GLN A 139 -11.00 6.59 8.51
N ALA A 140 -11.95 6.75 9.42
CA ALA A 140 -13.18 5.95 9.46
C ALA A 140 -14.02 5.96 8.17
N TYR A 141 -13.87 6.99 7.32
CA TYR A 141 -14.69 7.11 6.12
C TYR A 141 -14.40 6.02 5.08
N VAL A 142 -13.20 5.42 5.05
CA VAL A 142 -12.87 4.35 4.09
C VAL A 142 -13.33 2.97 4.57
N GLN A 143 -13.59 2.80 5.87
CA GLN A 143 -13.81 1.50 6.52
C GLN A 143 -14.76 0.57 5.77
N ARG A 144 -15.90 1.10 5.31
CA ARG A 144 -16.90 0.30 4.61
C ARG A 144 -16.39 -0.19 3.25
N LEU A 145 -15.67 0.65 2.51
CA LEU A 145 -15.17 0.32 1.18
C LEU A 145 -13.95 -0.58 1.24
N VAL A 146 -13.03 -0.35 2.17
CA VAL A 146 -11.88 -1.24 2.35
C VAL A 146 -12.34 -2.64 2.77
N GLN A 147 -13.32 -2.77 3.66
CA GLN A 147 -13.87 -4.08 4.02
C GLN A 147 -14.54 -4.76 2.82
N LEU A 148 -15.33 -4.03 2.03
CA LEU A 148 -15.90 -4.55 0.78
C LEU A 148 -14.79 -5.04 -0.17
N ASN A 149 -13.71 -4.28 -0.33
CA ASN A 149 -12.60 -4.65 -1.20
C ASN A 149 -11.81 -5.85 -0.69
N ILE A 150 -11.66 -6.02 0.62
CA ILE A 150 -11.07 -7.23 1.22
C ILE A 150 -11.96 -8.44 0.88
N ASP A 151 -13.26 -8.34 1.15
CA ASP A 151 -14.19 -9.44 0.97
C ASP A 151 -14.28 -9.87 -0.50
N THR A 152 -14.43 -8.90 -1.42
CA THR A 152 -14.47 -9.12 -2.87
C THR A 152 -13.24 -9.87 -3.39
N ASN A 153 -12.07 -9.58 -2.84
CA ASN A 153 -10.79 -10.07 -3.39
C ASN A 153 -10.13 -11.21 -2.60
N SER A 154 -10.71 -11.59 -1.45
CA SER A 154 -10.20 -12.65 -0.57
C SER A 154 -9.99 -13.99 -1.28
N THR A 155 -10.90 -14.37 -2.18
CA THR A 155 -10.82 -15.63 -2.93
C THR A 155 -9.74 -15.59 -4.02
N ALA A 156 -9.61 -14.46 -4.72
CA ALA A 156 -8.58 -14.27 -5.74
C ALA A 156 -7.17 -14.35 -5.12
N ALA A 157 -6.95 -13.70 -3.98
CA ALA A 157 -5.70 -13.78 -3.24
C ALA A 157 -5.41 -15.19 -2.73
N ALA A 158 -6.42 -15.92 -2.22
CA ALA A 158 -6.26 -17.29 -1.79
C ALA A 158 -5.87 -18.24 -2.93
N ALA A 159 -6.44 -18.06 -4.13
CA ALA A 159 -6.09 -18.85 -5.31
C ALA A 159 -4.63 -18.62 -5.75
N ALA A 160 -4.16 -17.38 -5.67
CA ALA A 160 -2.77 -17.02 -5.98
C ALA A 160 -1.76 -17.62 -4.99
N ALA A 161 -2.12 -17.75 -3.71
CA ALA A 161 -1.25 -18.40 -2.72
C ALA A 161 -0.98 -19.89 -3.06
N VAL A 162 -1.96 -20.58 -3.64
CA VAL A 162 -1.84 -22.00 -3.99
C VAL A 162 -0.87 -22.23 -5.15
N THR A 163 -0.87 -21.34 -6.16
CA THR A 163 0.02 -21.46 -7.33
C THR A 163 1.48 -21.22 -6.96
N VAL A 164 1.75 -20.33 -6.00
CA VAL A 164 3.11 -20.06 -5.49
C VAL A 164 3.64 -21.21 -4.61
N ALA A 165 2.77 -21.94 -3.90
CA ALA A 165 3.16 -23.06 -3.04
C ALA A 165 3.42 -24.37 -3.80
N SER A 166 2.95 -24.51 -5.04
CA SER A 166 3.16 -25.72 -5.85
C SER A 166 4.52 -25.75 -6.53
N THR A 167 5.51 -26.37 -5.87
CA THR A 167 6.61 -27.05 -6.57
C THR A 167 6.05 -28.25 -7.35
N PRO A 168 6.55 -28.60 -8.56
CA PRO A 168 6.00 -29.69 -9.35
C PRO A 168 6.44 -31.03 -8.76
N ARG A 169 5.70 -31.54 -7.78
CA ARG A 169 5.79 -32.95 -7.38
C ARG A 169 4.73 -33.74 -8.13
N SER A 170 5.23 -34.45 -9.14
CA SER A 170 4.70 -35.67 -9.77
C SER A 170 3.25 -36.06 -9.45
N ALA A 171 2.46 -36.11 -10.53
CA ALA A 171 1.07 -36.54 -10.56
C ALA A 171 0.82 -37.87 -9.83
N SER A 172 -0.14 -37.84 -8.89
CA SER A 172 -0.92 -39.04 -8.56
C SER A 172 -2.39 -38.67 -8.39
N ARG A 173 -3.17 -39.21 -9.32
CA ARG A 173 -4.59 -38.98 -9.56
C ARG A 173 -5.40 -39.72 -8.51
N ARG A 174 -6.09 -39.02 -7.60
CA ARG A 174 -7.18 -39.61 -6.81
C ARG A 174 -8.35 -38.65 -6.63
N LYS A 175 -9.54 -39.22 -6.76
CA LYS A 175 -10.86 -38.61 -6.95
C LYS A 175 -11.68 -38.84 -5.67
N SER A 176 -12.17 -37.79 -5.01
CA SER A 176 -13.30 -37.83 -4.06
C SER A 176 -13.64 -36.37 -3.66
N LYS A 177 -14.80 -35.83 -4.03
CA LYS A 177 -16.14 -35.91 -3.40
C LYS A 177 -16.34 -34.82 -2.33
N LEU A 178 -17.54 -34.24 -2.40
CA LEU A 178 -18.03 -32.93 -1.95
C LEU A 178 -18.14 -32.72 -0.42
N THR A 179 -18.19 -31.43 -0.06
CA THR A 179 -18.76 -30.76 1.14
C THR A 179 -18.10 -30.91 2.52
N SER A 180 -17.45 -29.83 2.96
CA SER A 180 -17.39 -29.33 4.35
C SER A 180 -17.05 -27.82 4.29
N PRO A 181 -17.52 -26.98 5.24
CA PRO A 181 -17.28 -25.54 5.19
C PRO A 181 -15.78 -25.28 5.34
N GLN A 182 -15.19 -24.70 4.30
CA GLN A 182 -13.76 -24.42 4.20
C GLN A 182 -13.35 -23.51 5.36
N GLN A 183 -12.58 -24.05 6.31
CA GLN A 183 -11.66 -23.22 7.08
C GLN A 183 -10.80 -22.44 6.07
N PRO A 184 -10.54 -21.14 6.29
CA PRO A 184 -9.66 -20.39 5.41
C PRO A 184 -8.33 -21.15 5.31
N PRO A 185 -7.71 -21.19 4.12
CA PRO A 185 -6.45 -21.90 3.94
C PRO A 185 -5.47 -21.42 5.02
N HIS A 186 -4.87 -22.36 5.76
CA HIS A 186 -3.95 -22.12 6.87
C HIS A 186 -2.68 -21.30 6.51
N ASN A 187 -2.60 -20.76 5.29
CA ASN A 187 -1.45 -20.09 4.70
C ASN A 187 -1.76 -18.69 4.14
N ALA A 188 -2.97 -18.14 4.32
CA ALA A 188 -3.27 -16.76 3.95
C ALA A 188 -3.22 -15.86 5.20
N ALA A 189 -2.49 -14.75 5.13
CA ALA A 189 -2.38 -13.79 6.22
C ALA A 189 -3.75 -13.31 6.67
N ARG A 190 -3.87 -13.02 7.96
CA ARG A 190 -5.04 -12.33 8.48
C ARG A 190 -4.96 -10.86 8.11
N VAL A 191 -5.67 -10.48 7.04
CA VAL A 191 -5.89 -9.09 6.65
C VAL A 191 -7.06 -8.52 7.48
N SER A 192 -6.85 -7.37 8.10
CA SER A 192 -7.89 -6.67 8.89
C SER A 192 -7.73 -5.16 8.81
N PHE A 193 -8.80 -4.43 9.09
CA PHE A 193 -8.79 -2.97 9.12
C PHE A 193 -9.10 -2.43 10.53
N GLU A 194 -8.39 -1.37 10.93
CA GLU A 194 -8.66 -0.59 12.13
C GLU A 194 -8.61 0.90 11.80
N THR A 195 -9.50 1.69 12.41
CA THR A 195 -9.48 3.14 12.19
C THR A 195 -8.32 3.77 12.92
N LEU A 196 -7.54 4.58 12.21
CA LEU A 196 -6.44 5.37 12.74
C LEU A 196 -6.27 6.61 11.86
N ASP A 197 -6.39 7.79 12.45
CA ASP A 197 -6.03 9.05 11.82
C ASP A 197 -4.59 9.39 12.19
N TRP A 198 -3.62 9.01 11.37
CA TRP A 198 -2.19 9.14 11.68
C TRP A 198 -1.71 10.58 11.92
N GLU A 199 -2.49 11.60 11.49
CA GLU A 199 -2.21 13.01 11.79
C GLU A 199 -2.48 13.38 13.26
N THR A 200 -3.40 12.66 13.93
CA THR A 200 -3.92 13.05 15.25
C THR A 200 -3.84 11.93 16.29
N ASP A 201 -3.87 10.68 15.87
CA ASP A 201 -3.86 9.51 16.72
C ASP A 201 -2.43 9.02 17.02
N GLN A 202 -2.28 8.42 18.19
CA GLN A 202 -1.08 7.66 18.55
C GLN A 202 -1.31 6.18 18.24
N LEU A 203 -0.26 5.49 17.77
CA LEU A 203 -0.35 4.04 17.57
C LEU A 203 -0.68 3.32 18.90
N PRO A 204 -1.55 2.30 18.89
CA PRO A 204 -1.88 1.54 20.09
C PRO A 204 -0.60 0.96 20.74
N PRO A 205 -0.38 1.16 22.06
CA PRO A 205 0.90 0.88 22.72
C PRO A 205 1.29 -0.61 22.85
N ARG A 206 0.57 -1.54 22.19
CA ARG A 206 0.69 -3.00 22.41
C ARG A 206 0.88 -3.85 21.15
N ARG A 207 1.22 -3.25 20.00
CA ARG A 207 1.48 -4.03 18.79
C ARG A 207 2.91 -3.75 18.33
N SER A 208 3.78 -4.76 18.48
CA SER A 208 5.05 -4.77 17.76
C SER A 208 4.77 -5.13 16.31
N TYR A 209 5.20 -4.29 15.38
CA TYR A 209 5.13 -4.55 13.95
C TYR A 209 6.52 -4.82 13.42
N ASP A 210 6.63 -5.80 12.53
CA ASP A 210 7.88 -6.14 11.85
C ASP A 210 8.11 -5.21 10.67
N ALA A 211 7.06 -4.64 10.08
CA ALA A 211 7.19 -3.54 9.14
C ALA A 211 6.00 -2.58 9.16
N VAL A 212 6.27 -1.33 8.75
CA VAL A 212 5.28 -0.27 8.54
C VAL A 212 5.35 0.21 7.10
N LEU A 213 4.23 0.08 6.38
CA LEU A 213 4.05 0.60 5.03
C LEU A 213 3.28 1.91 5.09
N ALA A 214 3.72 2.92 4.34
CA ALA A 214 2.99 4.17 4.18
C ALA A 214 2.89 4.51 2.68
N PRO A 215 1.91 3.96 1.96
CA PRO A 215 1.57 4.42 0.60
C PRO A 215 0.81 5.76 0.70
N ALA A 216 1.44 6.79 1.24
CA ALA A 216 0.79 8.06 1.52
C ALA A 216 1.03 9.09 0.42
N SER A 217 -0.02 9.89 0.17
CA SER A 217 0.15 11.18 -0.46
C SER A 217 0.58 12.21 0.58
N ARG A 218 1.74 12.82 0.41
CA ARG A 218 2.20 13.90 1.28
C ARG A 218 1.57 15.21 0.78
N ARG A 219 0.94 15.97 1.68
CA ARG A 219 0.72 17.40 1.43
C ARG A 219 2.08 18.08 1.48
N VAL A 220 2.52 18.67 0.37
CA VAL A 220 3.63 19.61 0.41
C VAL A 220 3.18 20.82 1.23
N GLY A 221 3.80 21.02 2.38
CA GLY A 221 3.49 22.13 3.27
C GLY A 221 3.88 23.44 2.62
N GLY A 222 2.89 24.27 2.27
CA GLY A 222 3.15 25.65 1.85
C GLY A 222 3.86 26.40 2.97
N GLY A 223 5.09 26.84 2.71
CA GLY A 223 5.88 27.64 3.63
C GLY A 223 5.08 28.80 4.20
N SER A 224 5.15 28.96 5.52
CA SER A 224 4.57 30.09 6.26
C SER A 224 5.26 31.40 5.86
N GLY A 225 4.87 31.96 4.72
CA GLY A 225 5.12 33.35 4.34
C GLY A 225 4.08 34.26 5.00
N GLY A 226 4.53 35.15 5.87
CA GLY A 226 3.69 36.07 6.65
C GLY A 226 2.73 36.92 5.81
N GLY A 227 1.56 37.17 6.40
CA GLY A 227 0.37 37.72 5.75
C GLY A 227 0.53 39.09 5.09
N GLY A 228 -0.25 39.28 4.02
CA GLY A 228 -0.54 40.59 3.45
C GLY A 228 -1.45 40.56 2.23
N GLY A 229 -2.77 40.40 2.42
CA GLY A 229 -3.75 41.01 1.52
C GLY A 229 -4.76 40.10 0.79
N ARG A 230 -6.03 40.25 1.22
CA ARG A 230 -7.29 40.26 0.44
C ARG A 230 -7.62 39.07 -0.47
N ARG A 231 -8.59 38.29 0.04
CA ARG A 231 -9.40 37.27 -0.65
C ARG A 231 -10.04 37.77 -1.95
N ARG A 232 -9.81 37.03 -3.05
CA ARG A 232 -10.85 36.61 -4.01
C ARG A 232 -10.56 35.16 -4.39
N GLY A 233 -11.63 34.37 -4.48
CA GLY A 233 -11.57 32.92 -4.58
C GLY A 233 -10.81 32.44 -5.81
N ASP A 234 -9.94 31.47 -5.54
CA ASP A 234 -9.57 30.44 -6.51
C ASP A 234 -9.45 29.14 -5.71
N GLY A 235 -9.90 28.04 -6.32
CA GLY A 235 -9.81 26.71 -5.74
C GLY A 235 -8.33 26.37 -5.51
N ASP A 236 -7.96 26.22 -4.25
CA ASP A 236 -6.59 25.94 -3.85
C ASP A 236 -6.26 24.45 -4.14
N GLU A 237 -6.00 24.14 -5.41
CA GLU A 237 -5.41 22.89 -5.88
C GLU A 237 -3.94 22.82 -5.41
N ARG A 238 -3.74 22.66 -4.10
CA ARG A 238 -2.41 22.45 -3.53
C ARG A 238 -1.90 21.06 -3.92
N GLY A 239 -0.70 21.03 -4.50
CA GLY A 239 -0.02 19.82 -4.94
C GLY A 239 0.01 18.74 -3.87
N GLN A 240 -0.52 17.57 -4.25
CA GLN A 240 -0.39 16.32 -3.51
C GLN A 240 0.49 15.40 -4.33
N GLU A 241 1.61 14.97 -3.75
CA GLU A 241 2.52 14.02 -4.39
C GLU A 241 2.24 12.61 -3.86
N ALA A 242 2.34 11.61 -4.73
CA ALA A 242 2.15 10.21 -4.36
C ALA A 242 3.51 9.57 -4.05
N ALA A 243 3.71 9.12 -2.81
CA ALA A 243 4.89 8.35 -2.41
C ALA A 243 4.46 7.01 -1.80
N ALA A 244 5.33 6.00 -1.91
CA ALA A 244 5.16 4.75 -1.19
C ALA A 244 6.47 4.42 -0.48
N GLU A 245 6.40 4.33 0.85
CA GLU A 245 7.58 4.19 1.68
C GLU A 245 7.46 3.00 2.64
N LEU A 246 8.58 2.31 2.84
CA LEU A 246 8.77 1.35 3.93
C LEU A 246 9.42 2.09 5.09
N VAL A 247 8.60 2.55 6.03
CA VAL A 247 9.04 3.47 7.11
C VAL A 247 9.79 2.73 8.22
N HIS A 248 9.54 1.43 8.40
CA HIS A 248 10.22 0.63 9.42
C HIS A 248 10.29 -0.83 9.00
N CYS A 249 11.40 -1.51 9.30
CA CYS A 249 11.52 -2.97 9.24
C CYS A 249 12.34 -3.49 10.44
N ARG A 250 11.83 -4.49 11.15
CA ARG A 250 12.57 -5.32 12.11
C ARG A 250 12.79 -6.70 11.50
N ALA A 251 13.98 -7.26 11.61
CA ALA A 251 14.22 -8.63 11.17
C ALA A 251 13.41 -9.59 12.03
N ALA A 252 12.79 -10.56 11.37
CA ALA A 252 12.28 -11.74 12.03
C ALA A 252 13.39 -12.39 12.87
N ALA A 253 13.08 -12.74 14.11
CA ALA A 253 14.02 -13.46 14.98
C ALA A 253 14.25 -14.87 14.39
N ALA A 254 15.50 -15.14 14.00
CA ALA A 254 15.95 -16.44 13.48
C ALA A 254 15.89 -17.56 14.53
#